data_AF-A0A383U2Y7-F1
#
_entry.id   AF-A0A383U2Y7-F1
#
_cell.length_a   1.000
_cell.length_b   1.000
_cell.length_c   1.000
_cell.angle_alpha   90.00
_cell.angle_beta   90.00
_cell.angle_gamma   90.00
#
_symmetry.space_group_name_H-M   'P 1'
#
loop_
_entity.id
_entity.type
_entity.pdbx_description
1 polymer ?
#
loop_
_entity_poly.entity_id
_entity_poly.type
_entity_poly.pdbx_seq_one_letter_code
_entity_poly.pdbx_strand_id
1 'polypeptide(L)' 'MELITLKTFNNELDAYLFSQFLSNHNIQSYMFNQFISTIYPIFNNTVGGIEVKINIKDIEKANVVIELYKQ' A
#
# COMPACT_ATOMS: atom_id res chain seq x y z
N MET A 1 -7.65 -9.69 -13.63
CA MET A 1 -7.65 -8.95 -12.34
C MET A 1 -6.34 -8.21 -12.29
N GLU A 2 -6.35 -6.91 -12.56
CA GLU A 2 -5.14 -6.10 -12.63
C GLU A 2 -4.97 -5.33 -11.32
N LEU A 3 -3.82 -5.52 -10.68
CA LEU A 3 -3.45 -4.87 -9.43
C LEU A 3 -2.41 -3.79 -9.73
N ILE A 4 -2.65 -2.59 -9.23
CA ILE A 4 -1.74 -1.45 -9.38
C ILE A 4 -1.19 -1.05 -8.03
N THR A 5 0.08 -0.62 -7.99
CA THR A 5 0.69 -0.09 -6.76
C THR A 5 0.16 1.31 -6.51
N LEU A 6 -0.54 1.48 -5.38
CA LEU A 6 -1.11 2.76 -4.97
C LEU A 6 -0.07 3.60 -4.22
N LYS A 7 0.67 2.96 -3.30
CA LYS A 7 1.73 3.59 -2.51
C LYS A 7 2.70 2.54 -1.98
N THR A 8 3.95 2.95 -1.78
CA THR A 8 4.98 2.12 -1.13
C THR A 8 5.33 2.68 0.24
N PHE A 9 5.70 1.79 1.15
CA PHE A 9 6.02 2.10 2.53
C PHE A 9 7.34 1.44 2.93
N ASN A 10 8.09 2.09 3.81
CA ASN A 10 9.36 1.56 4.32
C ASN A 10 9.19 0.80 5.65
N ASN A 11 7.98 0.85 6.23
CA ASN A 11 7.64 0.23 7.51
C ASN A 11 6.33 -0.55 7.37
N GLU A 12 6.29 -1.73 7.97
CA GLU A 12 5.14 -2.64 7.93
C GLU A 12 3.92 -2.07 8.65
N LEU A 13 4.14 -1.36 9.77
CA LEU A 13 3.06 -0.72 10.52
C LEU A 13 2.33 0.33 9.67
N ASP A 14 3.06 1.19 8.98
CA ASP A 14 2.45 2.25 8.16
C ASP A 14 1.68 1.65 6.98
N ALA A 15 2.23 0.61 6.34
CA ALA A 15 1.56 -0.12 5.27
C ALA A 15 0.26 -0.77 5.76
N TYR A 16 0.29 -1.39 6.95
CA TYR A 16 -0.87 -2.03 7.55
C TYR A 16 -1.95 -1.01 7.93
N LEU A 17 -1.58 0.11 8.56
CA LEU A 17 -2.53 1.19 8.89
C LEU A 17 -3.19 1.74 7.63
N PHE A 18 -2.43 1.94 6.56
CA PHE A 18 -2.97 2.39 5.28
C PHE A 18 -3.90 1.34 4.62
N SER A 19 -3.55 0.06 4.71
CA SER A 19 -4.41 -1.04 4.25
C SER A 19 -5.74 -1.11 5.01
N GLN A 20 -5.70 -0.91 6.34
CA GLN A 20 -6.91 -0.80 7.17
C GLN A 20 -7.75 0.42 6.79
N PHE A 21 -7.10 1.56 6.55
CA PHE A 21 -7.78 2.79 6.11
C PHE A 21 -8.52 2.57 4.79
N LEU A 22 -7.87 1.98 3.79
CA LEU A 22 -8.52 1.60 2.52
C LEU A 22 -9.69 0.63 2.73
N SER A 23 -9.51 -0.36 3.61
CA SER A 23 -10.55 -1.35 3.92
C SER A 23 -11.78 -0.70 4.55
N ASN A 24 -11.61 0.28 5.44
CA ASN A 24 -12.71 1.07 6.00
C ASN A 24 -13.48 1.87 4.94
N HIS A 25 -12.83 2.21 3.83
CA HIS A 25 -13.45 2.86 2.68
C HIS A 25 -13.97 1.87 1.62
N ASN A 26 -14.10 0.58 1.97
CA ASN A 26 -14.53 -0.51 1.08
C ASN A 26 -13.60 -0.69 -0.15
N ILE A 27 -12.31 -0.39 -0.01
CA ILE A 27 -11.30 -0.61 -1.03
C ILE A 27 -10.44 -1.79 -0.60
N GLN A 28 -10.50 -2.88 -1.36
CA GLN A 28 -9.67 -4.04 -1.08
C GLN A 28 -8.21 -3.76 -1.48
N SER A 29 -7.30 -3.95 -0.53
CA SER A 29 -5.87 -3.73 -0.71
C SER A 29 -5.06 -5.00 -0.45
N TYR A 30 -3.90 -5.08 -1.09
CA TYR A 30 -2.99 -6.21 -1.03
C TYR A 30 -1.58 -5.70 -0.77
N MET A 31 -0.96 -6.16 0.32
CA MET A 31 0.40 -5.78 0.70
C MET A 31 1.41 -6.77 0.11
N PHE A 32 2.35 -6.28 -0.69
CA PHE A 32 3.44 -7.03 -1.29
C PHE A 32 4.79 -6.64 -0.67
N ASN A 33 5.80 -7.49 -0.85
CA ASN A 33 7.17 -7.27 -0.37
C ASN A 33 7.35 -7.09 1.16
N GLN A 34 6.35 -7.48 1.96
CA GLN A 34 6.41 -7.43 3.43
C GLN A 34 7.64 -8.16 3.98
N PHE A 35 7.80 -9.44 3.60
CA PHE A 35 8.84 -10.30 4.14
C PHE A 35 10.26 -9.80 3.88
N ILE A 36 10.54 -9.35 2.65
CA ILE A 36 11.88 -8.84 2.28
C ILE A 36 12.15 -7.50 2.96
N SER A 37 11.15 -6.62 3.04
CA SER A 37 11.30 -5.30 3.67
C SER A 37 11.50 -5.40 5.19
N THR A 38 10.88 -6.39 5.84
CA THR A 38 11.00 -6.62 7.29
C THR A 38 12.31 -7.33 7.66
N ILE A 39 12.76 -8.32 6.89
CA ILE A 39 14.00 -9.07 7.17
C ILE A 39 15.25 -8.33 6.70
N TYR A 40 15.15 -7.58 5.60
CA TYR A 40 16.28 -6.90 4.97
C TYR A 40 15.98 -5.40 4.74
N PRO A 41 15.84 -4.59 5.81
CA PRO A 41 15.41 -3.18 5.70
C PRO A 41 16.35 -2.32 4.85
N ILE A 42 17.66 -2.63 4.87
CA ILE A 42 18.69 -1.99 4.05
C ILE A 42 18.44 -2.11 2.55
N PHE A 43 17.67 -3.11 2.10
CA PHE A 43 17.30 -3.29 0.70
C PHE A 43 16.01 -2.55 0.32
N ASN A 44 15.31 -1.86 1.24
CA ASN A 44 14.06 -1.14 0.92
C ASN A 44 14.22 -0.16 -0.26
N ASN A 45 15.36 0.52 -0.36
CA ASN A 45 15.66 1.44 -1.48
C ASN A 45 15.83 0.73 -2.84
N THR A 46 16.17 -0.57 -2.84
CA THR A 46 16.36 -1.37 -4.06
C THR A 46 15.12 -2.18 -4.43
N VAL A 47 14.35 -2.64 -3.43
CA VAL A 47 13.17 -3.51 -3.62
C VAL A 47 11.86 -2.69 -3.69
N GLY A 48 11.91 -1.39 -3.41
CA GLY A 48 10.77 -0.49 -3.47
C GLY A 48 9.89 -0.50 -2.21
N GLY A 49 10.37 -1.12 -1.12
CA GLY A 49 9.65 -1.26 0.15
C GLY A 49 8.40 -2.15 0.04
N ILE A 50 7.50 -1.98 1.01
CA ILE A 50 6.22 -2.67 1.10
C ILE A 50 5.21 -1.97 0.20
N GLU A 51 4.77 -2.66 -0.86
CA GLU A 51 3.84 -2.10 -1.82
C GLU A 51 2.40 -2.39 -1.40
N VAL A 52 1.57 -1.35 -1.27
CA VAL A 52 0.12 -1.52 -1.11
C VAL A 52 -0.52 -1.39 -2.48
N LYS A 53 -1.08 -2.50 -2.96
CA LYS A 53 -1.72 -2.61 -4.28
C LYS A 53 -3.24 -2.68 -4.15
N ILE A 54 -3.94 -2.12 -5.12
CA ILE A 54 -5.40 -2.16 -5.20
C ILE A 54 -5.84 -2.67 -6.57
N ASN A 55 -7.11 -3.02 -6.71
CA ASN A 55 -7.68 -3.31 -8.02
C ASN A 55 -7.76 -2.02 -8.85
N ILE A 56 -7.38 -2.07 -10.12
CA ILE A 56 -7.48 -0.92 -11.03
C ILE A 56 -8.89 -0.33 -11.10
N LYS A 57 -9.92 -1.15 -10.90
CA LYS A 57 -11.33 -0.71 -10.87
C LYS A 57 -11.64 0.28 -9.75
N ASP A 58 -10.87 0.25 -8.67
CA ASP A 58 -11.06 1.10 -7.50
C ASP A 58 -10.11 2.31 -7.47
N ILE A 59 -9.36 2.55 -8.56
CA ILE A 59 -8.35 3.62 -8.64
C ILE A 59 -8.93 5.01 -8.38
N GLU A 60 -10.11 5.31 -8.93
CA GLU A 60 -10.75 6.62 -8.76
C GLU A 60 -11.09 6.88 -7.29
N LYS A 61 -11.67 5.88 -6.61
CA LYS A 61 -11.97 5.98 -5.17
C LYS A 61 -10.69 6.06 -4.34
N ALA A 62 -9.68 5.27 -4.69
CA ALA A 62 -8.43 5.24 -3.97
C ALA A 62 -7.65 6.56 -4.06
N ASN A 63 -7.73 7.27 -5.20
CA ASN A 63 -7.12 8.59 -5.34
C ASN A 63 -7.75 9.60 -4.38
N VAL A 64 -9.09 9.61 -4.27
CA VAL A 64 -9.80 10.48 -3.30
C VAL A 64 -9.42 10.13 -1.86
N VAL A 65 -9.37 8.84 -1.54
CA VAL A 65 -8.99 8.37 -0.20
C VAL A 65 -7.53 8.71 0.12
N ILE A 66 -6.62 8.67 -0.86
CA ILE A 66 -5.23 9.10 -0.68
C ILE A 66 -5.12 10.59 -0.35
N GLU A 67 -5.94 11.44 -0.96
CA GLU A 67 -5.94 12.87 -0.66
C GLU A 67 -6.39 13.15 0.77
N LEU A 68 -7.40 12.40 1.25
CA LEU A 68 -7.85 12.47 2.64
C LEU A 68 -6.78 12.00 3.63
N TYR A 69 -5.96 11.01 3.25
CA TYR A 69 -4.89 10.49 4.10
C TYR A 69 -3.65 11.41 4.18
N LYS A 70 -3.52 12.42 3.31
CA LYS A 70 -2.39 13.36 3.31
C LYS A 70 -2.59 14.57 4.26
N GLN A 71 -3.77 14.74 4.85
CA GLN A 71 -4.04 15.77 5.87
C GLN A 71 -3.65 15.29 7.26
#